data_AF-A0A5J4FBB4-F1
#
_entry.id   AF-A0A5J4FBB4-F1
#
_cell.length_a   1.000
_cell.length_b   1.000
_cell.length_c   1.000
_cell.angle_alpha   90.00
_cell.angle_beta   90.00
_cell.angle_gamma   90.00
#
_symmetry.space_group_name_H-M   'P 1'
#
loop_
_entity.id
_entity.type
_entity.pdbx_description
1 polymer ?
#
loop_
_entity_poly.entity_id
_entity_poly.type
_entity_poly.pdbx_seq_one_letter_code
_entity_poly.pdbx_strand_id
1 'polypeptide(L)' 'MSKRFKFDSSEMIYLTDKLMNAASNRYSIVVQVARRAKRVRYDTAENIDDPMIKPVQRALMEMTDELTEPELLRD' A
#
# COMPACT_ATOMS: atom_id res chain seq x y z
N MET A 1 14.57 9.18 17.98
CA MET A 1 13.60 8.10 18.20
C MET A 1 12.56 8.17 17.09
N SER A 2 12.68 7.34 16.07
CA SER A 2 11.77 7.33 14.93
C SER A 2 10.34 7.04 15.42
N LYS A 3 9.40 7.96 15.17
CA LYS A 3 7.98 7.77 15.50
C LYS A 3 7.49 6.53 14.73
N ARG A 4 7.42 5.41 15.44
CA ARG A 4 6.83 4.18 14.93
C ARG A 4 5.34 4.47 14.77
N PHE A 5 4.90 4.77 13.55
CA PHE A 5 3.48 4.95 13.26
C PHE A 5 2.75 3.69 13.74
N LYS A 6 1.91 3.84 14.77
CA LYS A 6 1.03 2.78 15.23
C LYS A 6 -0.11 2.71 14.22
N PHE A 7 0.03 1.82 13.26
CA PHE A 7 -1.04 1.54 12.30
C PHE A 7 -2.19 0.82 13.00
N ASP A 8 -3.41 1.28 12.74
CA ASP A 8 -4.61 0.58 13.17
C ASP A 8 -4.80 -0.66 12.28
N SER A 9 -4.91 -1.82 12.91
CA SER A 9 -5.15 -3.08 12.18
C SER A 9 -6.52 -3.06 11.49
N SER A 10 -7.49 -2.33 12.07
CA SER A 10 -8.84 -2.17 11.53
C SER A 10 -8.82 -1.41 10.21
N GLU A 11 -8.00 -0.37 10.11
CA GLU A 11 -7.79 0.39 8.89
C GLU A 11 -7.19 -0.48 7.78
N MET A 12 -6.16 -1.28 8.11
CA MET A 12 -5.55 -2.18 7.13
C MET A 12 -6.54 -3.23 6.60
N ILE A 13 -7.41 -3.76 7.47
CA ILE A 13 -8.47 -4.68 7.07
C ILE A 13 -9.45 -3.98 6.12
N TYR A 14 -9.89 -2.77 6.46
CA TYR A 14 -10.79 -1.98 5.63
C TYR A 14 -10.22 -1.69 4.23
N LEU A 15 -8.96 -1.21 4.15
CA LEU A 15 -8.29 -0.94 2.87
C LEU A 15 -8.15 -2.22 2.03
N THR A 16 -7.79 -3.34 2.68
CA THR A 16 -7.68 -4.64 2.01
C THR A 16 -9.03 -5.06 1.43
N ASP A 17 -10.11 -4.97 2.21
CA ASP A 17 -11.45 -5.35 1.76
C ASP A 17 -11.92 -4.48 0.58
N LYS A 18 -11.66 -3.17 0.65
CA LYS A 18 -11.97 -2.23 -0.44
C LYS A 18 -11.26 -2.59 -1.75
N LEU A 19 -9.96 -2.87 -1.70
CA LEU A 19 -9.19 -3.33 -2.87
C LEU A 19 -9.71 -4.66 -3.42
N MET A 20 -10.04 -5.60 -2.55
CA MET A 20 -10.52 -6.92 -2.93
C MET A 20 -11.91 -6.87 -3.58
N ASN A 21 -12.77 -5.98 -3.11
CA ASN A 21 -14.13 -5.77 -3.64
C ASN A 21 -14.14 -4.97 -4.95
N ALA A 22 -13.19 -4.05 -5.14
CA ALA A 22 -13.03 -3.32 -6.39
C ALA A 22 -12.43 -4.18 -7.52
N ALA A 23 -11.66 -5.22 -7.17
CA ALA A 23 -10.99 -6.06 -8.14
C ALA A 23 -11.92 -7.11 -8.75
N SER A 24 -12.01 -7.14 -10.09
CA SER A 24 -12.69 -8.21 -10.84
C SER A 24 -12.02 -9.58 -10.68
N ASN A 25 -10.75 -9.61 -10.27
CA ASN A 25 -10.00 -10.82 -9.99
C ASN A 25 -9.13 -10.66 -8.72
N ARG A 26 -9.51 -11.37 -7.67
CA ARG A 26 -8.84 -11.35 -6.36
C ARG A 26 -7.39 -11.85 -6.40
N TYR A 27 -7.05 -12.80 -7.27
CA TYR A 27 -5.66 -13.23 -7.43
C TYR A 27 -4.80 -12.14 -8.07
N SER A 28 -5.35 -11.46 -9.09
CA SER A 28 -4.63 -10.40 -9.78
C SER A 28 -4.26 -9.27 -8.83
N ILE A 29 -5.21 -8.81 -8.00
CA ILE A 29 -4.95 -7.69 -7.08
C ILE A 29 -3.92 -8.07 -5.99
N VAL A 30 -3.99 -9.29 -5.44
CA VAL A 30 -3.00 -9.78 -4.47
C VAL A 30 -1.59 -9.79 -5.07
N VAL A 31 -1.44 -10.26 -6.32
CA VAL A 31 -0.15 -10.24 -7.02
C VAL A 31 0.33 -8.81 -7.26
N GLN A 32 -0.56 -7.88 -7.60
CA GLN A 32 -0.20 -6.47 -7.80
C GLN A 32 0.27 -5.81 -6.49
N VAL A 33 -0.43 -6.03 -5.39
CA VAL A 33 -0.02 -5.57 -4.04
C VAL A 33 1.36 -6.13 -3.69
N ALA A 34 1.58 -7.43 -3.87
CA ALA A 34 2.87 -8.05 -3.59
C ALA A 34 4.01 -7.48 -4.44
N ARG A 35 3.77 -7.24 -5.73
CA ARG A 35 4.76 -6.62 -6.64
C ARG A 35 5.10 -5.19 -6.22
N ARG A 36 4.10 -4.38 -5.83
CA ARG A 36 4.31 -3.00 -5.38
C ARG A 36 5.05 -2.96 -4.04
N ALA A 37 4.64 -3.78 -3.08
CA ALA A 37 5.35 -3.92 -1.80
C ALA A 37 6.82 -4.34 -1.99
N LYS A 38 7.10 -5.22 -2.97
CA LYS A 38 8.47 -5.59 -3.31
C LYS A 38 9.27 -4.40 -3.82
N ARG A 39 8.71 -3.56 -4.73
CA ARG A 39 9.35 -2.33 -5.23
C ARG A 39 9.62 -1.32 -4.13
N VAL A 40 8.59 -1.01 -3.33
CA VAL A 40 8.69 -0.12 -2.16
C VAL A 40 9.87 -0.50 -1.26
N ARG A 41 10.07 -1.81 -1.01
CA ARG A 41 11.19 -2.29 -0.20
C ARG A 41 12.56 -2.02 -0.82
N TYR A 42 12.70 -2.10 -2.14
CA TYR A 42 13.94 -1.75 -2.83
C TYR A 42 14.17 -0.25 -2.77
N ASP A 43 13.14 0.55 -3.05
CA ASP A 43 13.24 2.01 -3.10
C ASP A 43 13.52 2.63 -1.72
N THR A 44 12.96 2.04 -0.65
CA THR A 44 13.20 2.48 0.74
C THR A 44 14.48 1.92 1.35
N ALA A 45 15.09 0.88 0.78
CA ALA A 45 16.37 0.36 1.27
C ALA A 45 17.50 1.39 1.15
N GLU A 46 17.35 2.37 0.24
CA GLU A 46 18.31 3.46 0.05
C GLU A 46 18.07 4.66 0.98
N ASN A 47 16.94 4.71 1.69
CA ASN A 47 16.51 5.90 2.44
C ASN A 47 16.34 5.60 3.94
N ILE A 48 17.43 5.77 4.69
CA ILE A 48 17.57 5.36 6.10
C ILE A 48 16.64 6.14 7.05
N ASP A 49 16.17 7.31 6.64
CA ASP A 49 15.35 8.21 7.46
C ASP A 49 13.83 8.07 7.26
N ASP A 50 13.38 7.20 6.34
CA ASP A 50 11.94 7.02 6.07
C ASP A 50 11.24 6.33 7.27
N PRO A 51 10.13 6.87 7.81
CA PRO A 51 9.32 6.18 8.81
C PRO A 51 9.05 4.72 8.41
N MET A 52 9.36 3.82 9.33
CA MET A 52 9.41 2.36 9.11
C MET A 52 8.00 1.74 8.95
N ILE A 53 7.32 2.06 7.85
CA ILE A 53 6.06 1.44 7.41
C ILE A 53 6.41 0.10 6.75
N LYS A 54 5.64 -0.96 7.03
CA LYS A 54 5.86 -2.22 6.30
C LYS A 54 5.53 -1.99 4.82
N PRO A 55 6.35 -2.45 3.87
CA PRO A 55 6.11 -2.21 2.44
C PRO A 55 4.72 -2.66 1.94
N VAL A 56 4.17 -3.72 2.54
CA VAL A 56 2.80 -4.20 2.23
C VAL A 56 1.73 -3.21 2.68
N GLN A 57 1.92 -2.54 3.82
CA GLN A 57 0.97 -1.55 4.32
C GLN A 57 0.97 -0.31 3.41
N ARG A 58 2.16 0.18 3.04
CA ARG A 58 2.31 1.29 2.10
C ARG A 58 1.67 0.97 0.75
N ALA A 59 1.93 -0.22 0.20
CA ALA A 59 1.32 -0.64 -1.05
C ALA A 59 -0.22 -0.71 -1.00
N LEU A 60 -0.80 -1.15 0.11
CA LEU A 60 -2.26 -1.18 0.28
C LEU A 60 -2.86 0.23 0.33
N MET A 61 -2.23 1.18 1.02
CA MET A 61 -2.66 2.58 1.07
C MET A 61 -2.61 3.21 -0.32
N GLU A 62 -1.44 3.22 -0.94
CA GLU A 62 -1.23 3.81 -2.26
C GLU A 62 -2.19 3.23 -3.30
N MET A 63 -2.34 1.91 -3.36
CA MET A 63 -3.25 1.28 -4.32
C MET A 63 -4.72 1.54 -4.02
N THR A 64 -5.09 1.77 -2.77
CA THR A 64 -6.46 2.14 -2.41
C THR A 64 -6.73 3.59 -2.76
N ASP A 65 -5.75 4.47 -2.55
CA ASP A 65 -5.82 5.89 -2.90
C ASP A 65 -5.93 6.06 -4.43
N GLU A 66 -5.14 5.30 -5.20
CA GLU A 66 -5.23 5.18 -6.67
C GLU A 66 -6.65 4.81 -7.15
N LEU A 67 -7.39 4.00 -6.37
CA LEU A 67 -8.79 3.63 -6.69
C LEU A 67 -9.78 4.75 -6.36
N THR A 68 -9.56 5.52 -5.29
CA THR A 68 -10.46 6.60 -4.87
C THR A 68 -10.23 7.91 -5.59
N GLU A 69 -8.99 8.17 -5.98
CA GLU A 69 -8.56 9.43 -6.59
C GLU A 69 -7.82 9.15 -7.91
N PRO A 70 -8.50 8.54 -8.91
CA PRO A 70 -7.87 8.18 -10.18
C PRO A 70 -7.40 9.42 -10.96
N GLU A 71 -7.87 10.61 -10.60
CA GLU A 71 -7.48 11.87 -11.22
C GLU A 71 -6.03 12.27 -10.89
N LEU A 72 -5.47 11.80 -9.77
CA LEU A 72 -4.05 12.03 -9.43
C LEU A 72 -3.07 11.26 -10.33
N LEU A 73 -3.56 10.33 -11.15
CA LEU A 73 -2.75 9.57 -12.11
C LEU A 73 -2.70 10.22 -13.50
N ARG A 74 -3.33 11.37 -13.70
CA ARG A 74 -3.45 12.07 -14.99
C ARG A 74 -2.55 13.32 -15.01
N ASP A 75 -1.24 13.12 -15.13
CA ASP A 75 -0.30 14.15 -15.62
C ASP A 75 0.18 13.77 -17.03
#